data_AF-A0A8S0ZK09-F1
#
_entry.id   AF-A0A8S0ZK09-F1
#
_cell.length_a   1.000
_cell.length_b   1.000
_cell.length_c   1.000
_cell.angle_alpha   90.00
_cell.angle_beta   90.00
_cell.angle_gamma   90.00
#
_symmetry.space_group_name_H-M   'P 1'
#
loop_
_entity.id
_entity.type
_entity.pdbx_description
1 polymer ?
#
loop_
_entity_poly.entity_id
_entity_poly.type
_entity_poly.pdbx_seq_one_letter_code
_entity_poly.pdbx_strand_id
1 'polypeptide(L)' 'MNTPELVDEEDFSSGTIRNGSWRSIPTAGVDELMTPLSCNNYSRNAKDLRDRYADYFVGPGKVSWQDRMIA' A
#
# COMPACT_ATOMS: atom_id res chain seq x y z
N MET A 1 -28.87 -19.65 25.91
CA MET A 1 -28.48 -19.45 24.50
C MET A 1 -27.67 -18.16 24.46
N ASN A 2 -26.37 -18.23 24.13
CA ASN A 2 -25.58 -17.03 23.88
C ASN A 2 -25.88 -16.56 22.46
N THR A 3 -26.53 -15.42 22.33
CA THR A 3 -26.59 -14.69 21.06
C THR A 3 -25.18 -14.21 20.74
N PRO A 4 -24.61 -14.54 19.57
CA PRO A 4 -23.35 -13.94 19.16
C PRO A 4 -23.52 -12.42 19.11
N GLU A 5 -22.71 -11.68 19.85
CA GLU A 5 -22.71 -10.22 19.79
C GLU A 5 -22.32 -9.75 18.39
N LEU A 6 -23.00 -8.72 17.90
CA LEU A 6 -22.81 -8.25 16.53
C LEU A 6 -21.43 -7.62 16.35
N VAL A 7 -20.98 -6.85 17.34
CA VAL A 7 -19.73 -6.06 17.33
C VAL A 7 -18.67 -6.68 18.23
N ASP A 8 -17.43 -6.23 18.12
CA ASP A 8 -16.35 -6.65 19.02
C ASP A 8 -16.57 -6.05 20.43
N GLU A 9 -16.30 -6.83 21.47
CA GLU A 9 -16.43 -6.39 22.87
C GLU A 9 -15.15 -6.63 23.66
N GLU A 10 -14.83 -5.71 24.56
CA GLU A 10 -13.70 -5.85 25.46
C GLU A 10 -14.09 -6.70 26.68
N ASP A 11 -13.34 -7.78 26.91
CA ASP A 11 -13.39 -8.52 28.16
C ASP A 11 -12.46 -7.86 29.19
N PHE A 12 -13.03 -6.98 30.01
CA PHE A 12 -12.29 -6.26 31.05
C PHE A 12 -11.58 -7.16 32.08
N SER A 13 -12.00 -8.43 32.20
CA SER A 13 -11.36 -9.37 33.13
C SER A 13 -10.04 -9.94 32.58
N SER A 14 -9.95 -10.10 31.26
CA SER A 14 -8.79 -10.65 30.58
C SER A 14 -7.99 -9.60 29.80
N GLY A 15 -8.54 -8.40 29.61
CA GLY A 15 -7.98 -7.36 28.75
C GLY A 15 -7.95 -7.76 27.27
N THR A 16 -8.79 -8.71 26.86
CA THR A 16 -8.82 -9.21 25.49
C THR A 16 -10.09 -8.81 24.77
N ILE A 17 -10.02 -8.69 23.44
CA ILE A 17 -11.18 -8.42 22.61
C ILE A 17 -11.85 -9.74 22.23
N ARG A 18 -13.14 -9.86 22.52
CA ARG A 18 -14.02 -10.92 22.02
C ARG A 18 -14.55 -10.50 20.66
N ASN A 19 -14.27 -11.33 19.65
CA ASN A 19 -14.64 -11.05 18.28
C ASN A 19 -16.16 -11.15 18.07
N GLY A 20 -16.73 -10.10 17.48
CA GLY A 20 -18.14 -10.07 17.10
C GLY A 20 -18.44 -10.91 15.86
N SER A 21 -19.71 -11.28 15.71
CA SER A 21 -20.21 -12.08 14.59
C SER A 21 -20.12 -11.36 13.24
N TRP A 22 -20.02 -10.02 13.21
CA TRP A 22 -19.82 -9.25 11.97
C TRP A 22 -18.58 -9.69 11.16
N ARG A 23 -17.54 -10.22 11.83
CA ARG A 23 -16.33 -10.74 11.18
C ARG A 23 -16.55 -12.02 10.38
N SER A 24 -17.65 -12.73 10.67
CA SER A 24 -18.05 -13.93 9.92
C SER A 24 -18.92 -13.61 8.70
N ILE A 25 -19.36 -12.35 8.56
CA ILE A 25 -20.10 -11.89 7.40
C ILE A 25 -19.08 -11.75 6.26
N PRO A 26 -19.22 -12.50 5.14
CA PRO A 26 -18.38 -12.33 3.97
C PRO A 26 -18.37 -10.85 3.60
N THR A 27 -17.22 -10.27 3.30
CA THR A 27 -17.06 -8.86 2.92
C THR A 27 -17.85 -8.57 1.63
N ALA A 28 -19.16 -8.39 1.74
CA ALA A 28 -20.08 -8.17 0.63
C ALA A 28 -19.91 -6.78 -0.04
N GLY A 29 -18.78 -6.11 0.19
CA GLY A 29 -18.50 -4.77 -0.33
C GLY A 29 -17.03 -4.39 -0.44
N VAL A 30 -16.10 -5.28 -0.05
CA VAL A 30 -14.67 -5.11 -0.34
C VAL A 30 -14.13 -6.45 -0.79
N ASP A 31 -13.65 -6.51 -2.04
CA ASP A 31 -12.88 -7.66 -2.49
C ASP A 31 -11.72 -7.83 -1.53
N GLU A 32 -11.59 -9.04 -0.98
CA GLU A 32 -10.41 -9.43 -0.24
C GLU A 32 -9.22 -9.20 -1.19
N LEU A 33 -8.29 -8.33 -0.80
CA LEU A 33 -7.10 -7.98 -1.58
C LEU A 33 -6.12 -9.18 -1.58
N MET A 34 -6.59 -10.32 -2.10
CA MET A 34 -5.89 -11.59 -2.22
C MET A 34 -4.82 -11.55 -3.31
N THR A 35 -4.67 -10.43 -4.00
CA THR A 35 -3.52 -10.18 -4.86
C THR A 35 -2.43 -9.53 -4.03
N PRO A 36 -1.26 -10.16 -3.85
CA PRO A 36 -0.15 -9.47 -3.19
C PRO A 36 0.07 -8.13 -3.89
N LEU A 37 0.17 -7.08 -3.08
CA LEU A 37 0.62 -5.75 -3.40
C LEU A 37 2.01 -5.83 -4.06
N SER A 38 2.10 -6.29 -5.32
CA SER A 38 3.30 -6.12 -6.14
C SER A 38 3.49 -4.65 -6.55
N CYS A 39 2.66 -3.76 -6.00
CA CYS A 39 2.61 -2.32 -6.18
C CYS A 39 3.87 -1.54 -5.77
N ASN A 40 5.01 -2.18 -5.51
CA ASN A 40 6.31 -1.50 -5.44
C ASN A 40 7.45 -2.20 -6.21
N ASN A 41 7.17 -3.31 -6.91
CA ASN A 41 8.09 -3.90 -7.87
C ASN A 41 7.78 -3.32 -9.25
N TYR A 42 8.03 -2.01 -9.44
CA TYR A 42 8.32 -1.56 -10.81
C TYR A 42 9.37 -2.55 -11.33
N SER A 43 9.13 -3.14 -12.51
CA SER A 43 10.04 -4.18 -13.02
C SER A 43 11.49 -3.67 -12.93
N ARG A 44 12.48 -4.53 -12.66
CA ARG A 44 13.90 -4.11 -12.63
C ARG A 44 14.23 -3.23 -13.85
N ASN A 45 13.67 -3.59 -15.00
CA ASN A 45 13.71 -2.79 -16.22
C ASN A 45 13.17 -1.35 -16.07
N ALA A 46 12.02 -1.15 -15.42
CA ALA A 46 11.51 0.19 -15.14
C ALA A 46 12.41 0.99 -14.18
N LYS A 47 13.12 0.32 -13.26
CA LYS A 47 14.18 0.96 -12.47
C LYS A 47 15.29 1.46 -13.36
N ASP A 48 15.82 0.54 -14.15
CA ASP A 48 17.01 0.74 -14.95
C ASP A 48 16.78 1.83 -16.00
N LEU A 49 15.55 1.91 -16.54
CA LEU A 49 15.15 3.01 -17.43
C LEU A 49 15.12 4.35 -16.71
N ARG A 50 14.55 4.44 -15.50
CA ARG A 50 14.53 5.69 -14.74
C ARG A 50 15.93 6.16 -14.40
N ASP A 51 16.76 5.28 -13.86
CA ASP A 51 18.13 5.60 -13.45
C ASP A 51 18.96 6.04 -14.67
N ARG A 52 18.86 5.30 -15.79
CA ARG A 52 19.55 5.65 -17.06
C ARG A 52 19.18 7.04 -17.58
N TYR A 53 17.89 7.37 -17.63
CA TYR A 53 17.47 8.67 -18.16
C TYR A 53 17.77 9.81 -17.18
N ALA A 54 17.66 9.57 -15.87
CA ALA A 54 18.09 10.54 -14.86
C ALA A 54 19.57 10.91 -15.06
N ASP A 55 20.46 9.93 -15.17
CA ASP A 55 21.89 10.16 -15.40
C ASP A 55 22.16 10.87 -16.74
N TYR A 56 21.46 10.47 -17.81
CA TYR A 56 21.62 11.08 -19.12
C TYR A 56 21.27 12.58 -19.13
N PHE A 57 20.15 12.96 -18.51
CA PHE A 57 19.67 14.34 -18.50
C PHE A 57 20.36 15.26 -17.49
N VAL A 58 21.21 14.72 -16.60
CA VAL A 58 22.12 15.51 -15.77
C VAL A 58 23.38 15.92 -16.56
N GLY A 59 23.78 15.15 -17.57
CA GLY A 59 24.99 15.38 -18.36
C GLY A 59 24.73 15.65 -19.84
N PRO A 60 25.05 14.71 -20.75
CA PRO A 60 25.04 14.95 -22.20
C PRO A 60 23.64 15.24 -22.77
N GLY A 61 22.58 14.81 -22.09
CA GLY A 61 21.20 15.10 -22.44
C GLY A 61 20.67 16.42 -21.89
N LYS A 62 21.47 17.17 -21.13
CA LYS A 62 21.03 18.39 -20.45
C LYS A 62 20.47 19.41 -21.44
N VAL A 63 19.36 20.03 -21.05
CA VAL A 63 18.66 21.04 -21.86
C VAL A 63 18.83 22.44 -21.27
N SER A 64 18.84 23.45 -22.14
CA SER A 64 19.23 24.82 -21.79
C SER A 64 18.42 25.48 -20.67
N TRP A 65 17.18 25.04 -20.43
CA TRP A 65 16.38 25.59 -19.34
C TRP A 65 16.81 25.04 -17.96
N GLN A 66 17.45 23.86 -17.88
CA GLN A 66 17.90 23.27 -16.62
C GLN A 66 19.04 24.06 -15.97
N ASP A 67 19.83 24.79 -16.77
CA ASP A 67 20.84 25.74 -16.24
C ASP A 67 20.22 26.83 -15.36
N ARG A 68 18.94 27.14 -15.56
CA ARG A 68 18.22 28.17 -14.80
C ARG A 68 17.68 27.65 -13.46
N MET A 69 17.74 26.34 -13.21
CA MET A 69 17.31 25.74 -11.93
C MET A 69 18.38 25.79 -10.84
N ILE A 70 19.65 26.00 -11.21
CA ILE A 70 20.79 26.07 -10.29
C ILE A 70 21.06 27.54 -9.92
N ALA A 71 20.02 28.23 -9.48
CA ALA A 71 20.08 29.62 -9.00
C ALA A 71 20.25 29.66 -7.48
#